data_AF-A0A1S2PR79-F1
#
_entry.id   AF-A0A1S2PR79-F1
#
_cell.length_a   1.000
_cell.length_b   1.000
_cell.length_c   1.000
_cell.angle_alpha   90.00
_cell.angle_beta   90.00
_cell.angle_gamma   90.00
#
_symmetry.space_group_name_H-M   'P 1'
#
loop_
_entity.id
_entity.type
_entity.pdbx_description
1 polymer ?
#
loop_
_entity_poly.entity_id
_entity_poly.type
_entity_poly.pdbx_seq_one_letter_code
_entity_poly.pdbx_strand_id
1 'polypeptide(L)'
;MRTPTIAHTLAEDVQILLDGYTADDGTKFNRKYTRDAERINNSYDLQPRLVDIYREVHSTALRIEALKDRATALGLTPLAEQLDAASTAARRLMSGVAAAAVATASDTA
;
A
#
# COMPACT_ATOMS: atom_id res chain seq x y z
N MET A 1 2.76 3.18 -39.71
CA MET A 1 3.34 2.32 -38.65
C MET A 1 2.69 2.69 -37.33
N ARG A 2 1.83 1.81 -36.78
CA ARG A 2 1.29 1.97 -35.43
C ARG A 2 2.35 1.43 -34.45
N THR A 3 2.87 2.27 -33.58
CA THR A 3 3.79 1.86 -32.53
C THR A 3 3.04 0.91 -31.57
N PRO A 4 3.47 -0.35 -31.39
CA PRO A 4 2.81 -1.24 -30.46
C PRO A 4 3.24 -0.92 -29.01
N THR A 5 2.24 -0.60 -28.17
CA THR A 5 1.95 -1.35 -26.93
C THR A 5 3.08 -1.60 -25.92
N ILE A 6 3.84 -0.58 -25.51
CA ILE A 6 4.66 -0.70 -24.26
C ILE A 6 3.77 -0.53 -23.01
N ALA A 7 2.70 0.28 -23.10
CA ALA A 7 1.76 0.45 -21.98
C ALA A 7 0.92 -0.81 -21.69
N HIS A 8 0.67 -1.65 -22.71
CA HIS A 8 -0.17 -2.84 -22.59
C HIS A 8 0.54 -3.96 -21.82
N THR A 9 1.83 -4.21 -22.08
CA THR A 9 2.61 -5.21 -21.36
C THR A 9 2.72 -4.88 -19.87
N LEU A 10 2.89 -3.60 -19.50
CA LEU A 10 2.98 -3.20 -18.08
C LEU A 10 1.63 -3.22 -17.35
N ALA A 11 0.51 -2.95 -18.03
CA ALA A 11 -0.82 -3.08 -17.44
C ALA A 11 -1.19 -4.57 -17.25
N GLU A 12 -0.84 -5.41 -18.23
CA GLU A 12 -0.91 -6.86 -18.11
C GLU A 12 -0.01 -7.36 -16.98
N ASP A 13 1.18 -6.79 -16.78
CA ASP A 13 2.04 -7.13 -15.63
C ASP A 13 1.40 -6.79 -14.29
N VAL A 14 0.71 -5.65 -14.16
CA VAL A 14 -0.05 -5.32 -12.95
C VAL A 14 -1.21 -6.29 -12.72
N GLN A 15 -1.88 -6.72 -13.80
CA GLN A 15 -2.95 -7.72 -13.71
C GLN A 15 -2.40 -9.12 -13.38
N ILE A 16 -1.26 -9.51 -13.95
CA ILE A 16 -0.54 -10.75 -13.63
C ILE A 16 -0.05 -10.71 -12.18
N LEU A 17 0.39 -9.55 -11.69
CA LEU A 17 0.74 -9.36 -10.28
C LEU A 17 -0.50 -9.47 -9.39
N LEU A 18 -1.65 -8.91 -9.77
CA LEU A 18 -2.91 -9.08 -9.03
C LEU A 18 -3.33 -10.56 -8.99
N ASP A 19 -3.34 -11.22 -10.14
CA ASP A 19 -3.75 -12.61 -10.28
C ASP A 19 -2.77 -13.55 -9.56
N GLY A 20 -1.47 -13.32 -9.71
CA GLY A 20 -0.39 -14.04 -9.01
C GLY A 20 -0.37 -13.78 -7.50
N TYR A 21 -0.65 -12.55 -7.08
CA TYR A 21 -0.85 -12.20 -5.67
C TYR A 21 -2.06 -12.94 -5.11
N THR A 22 -3.13 -13.14 -5.88
CA THR A 22 -4.27 -13.95 -5.41
C THR A 22 -4.01 -15.45 -5.41
N ALA A 23 -3.18 -15.96 -6.33
CA ALA A 23 -3.03 -17.41 -6.55
C ALA A 23 -1.99 -18.08 -5.64
N ASP A 24 -0.80 -17.51 -5.45
CA ASP A 24 0.31 -18.22 -4.76
C ASP A 24 1.11 -17.33 -3.80
N ASP A 25 1.38 -16.08 -4.18
CA ASP A 25 2.13 -15.17 -3.33
C ASP A 25 1.30 -14.68 -2.14
N GLY A 26 0.01 -14.39 -2.34
CA GLY A 26 -0.88 -13.97 -1.26
C GLY A 26 -1.07 -15.05 -0.21
N THR A 27 -1.17 -16.33 -0.58
CA THR A 27 -1.24 -17.42 0.42
C THR A 27 0.09 -17.65 1.15
N LYS A 28 1.23 -17.42 0.50
CA LYS A 28 2.56 -17.45 1.16
C LYS A 28 2.74 -16.27 2.11
N PHE A 29 2.46 -15.05 1.66
CA PHE A 29 2.56 -13.84 2.48
C PHE A 29 1.55 -13.87 3.62
N ASN A 30 0.31 -14.31 3.39
CA ASN A 30 -0.66 -14.48 4.46
C ASN A 30 -0.14 -15.46 5.51
N ARG A 31 0.33 -16.66 5.13
CA ARG A 31 0.94 -17.61 6.09
C ARG A 31 2.15 -17.05 6.83
N LYS A 32 2.96 -16.22 6.17
CA LYS A 32 4.09 -15.53 6.82
C LYS A 32 3.57 -14.53 7.85
N TYR A 33 2.69 -13.61 7.45
CA TYR A 33 2.17 -12.56 8.32
C TYR A 33 1.29 -13.10 9.45
N THR A 34 0.54 -14.19 9.24
CA THR A 34 -0.16 -14.91 10.31
C THR A 34 0.82 -15.43 11.37
N ARG A 35 1.87 -16.17 10.95
CA ARG A 35 2.90 -16.65 11.90
C ARG A 35 3.64 -15.52 12.59
N ASP A 36 3.90 -14.43 11.88
CA ASP A 36 4.55 -13.26 12.46
C ASP A 36 3.64 -12.53 13.45
N ALA A 37 2.32 -12.57 13.25
CA ALA A 37 1.31 -12.06 14.18
C ALA A 37 1.13 -12.97 15.41
N GLU A 38 1.18 -14.29 15.24
CA GLU A 38 1.15 -15.27 16.34
C GLU A 38 2.32 -15.11 17.33
N ARG A 39 3.41 -14.45 16.91
CA ARG A 39 4.59 -14.16 17.76
C ARG A 39 4.45 -12.90 18.62
N ILE A 40 3.35 -12.16 18.49
CA ILE A 40 3.08 -10.94 19.23
C ILE A 40 2.48 -11.33 20.58
N ASN A 41 3.18 -11.03 21.68
CA ASN A 41 2.77 -11.46 23.02
C ASN A 41 2.07 -10.36 23.81
N ASN A 42 2.24 -9.10 23.44
CA ASN A 42 1.63 -7.96 24.12
C ASN A 42 1.50 -6.74 23.19
N SER A 43 0.88 -5.67 23.69
CA SER A 43 0.66 -4.42 22.96
C SER A 43 1.95 -3.68 22.56
N TYR A 44 3.06 -3.87 23.28
CA TYR A 44 4.35 -3.26 22.95
C TYR A 44 5.00 -3.90 21.71
N ASP A 45 4.79 -5.21 21.51
CA ASP A 45 5.28 -5.92 20.31
C ASP A 45 4.59 -5.44 19.02
N LEU A 46 3.42 -4.79 19.12
CA LEU A 46 2.69 -4.21 18.00
C LEU A 46 3.27 -2.87 17.54
N GLN A 47 3.76 -2.03 18.46
CA GLN A 47 4.21 -0.67 18.15
C GLN A 47 5.26 -0.57 17.04
N PRO A 48 6.40 -1.32 17.06
CA PRO A 48 7.39 -1.22 16.00
C PRO A 48 6.82 -1.63 14.64
N ARG A 49 5.93 -2.62 14.60
CA ARG A 49 5.28 -3.09 13.36
C ARG A 49 4.31 -2.07 12.80
N LEU A 50 3.54 -1.39 13.66
CA LEU A 50 2.66 -0.29 13.25
C LEU A 50 3.45 0.89 12.70
N VAL A 51 4.60 1.21 13.30
CA VAL A 51 5.51 2.24 12.78
C VAL A 51 6.07 1.85 11.40
N ASP A 52 6.46 0.59 11.21
CA ASP A 52 6.95 0.12 9.93
C ASP A 52 5.87 0.18 8.85
N ILE A 53 4.63 -0.28 9.14
CA ILE A 53 3.49 -0.14 8.24
C ILE A 53 3.24 1.33 7.91
N TYR A 54 3.25 2.23 8.90
CA TYR A 54 3.07 3.66 8.66
C TYR A 54 4.13 4.21 7.70
N ARG A 55 5.41 3.86 7.90
CA ARG A 55 6.53 4.31 7.04
C ARG A 55 6.39 3.81 5.61
N GLU A 56 6.03 2.54 5.43
CA GLU A 56 5.82 1.94 4.12
C GLU A 56 4.67 2.59 3.36
N VAL A 57 3.53 2.80 4.04
CA VAL A 57 2.36 3.47 3.44
C VAL A 57 2.68 4.93 3.15
N HIS A 58 3.39 5.63 4.03
CA HIS A 58 3.83 7.02 3.80
C HIS A 58 4.73 7.14 2.57
N SER A 59 5.76 6.29 2.46
CA SER A 59 6.60 6.26 1.26
C SER A 59 5.79 5.96 0.00
N THR A 60 4.78 5.09 0.09
CA THR A 60 3.91 4.74 -1.05
C THR A 60 3.04 5.92 -1.44
N ALA A 61 2.44 6.61 -0.48
CA ALA A 61 1.63 7.81 -0.71
C ALA A 61 2.43 8.90 -1.44
N LEU A 62 3.68 9.16 -1.02
CA LEU A 62 4.55 10.13 -1.68
C LEU A 62 4.87 9.75 -3.14
N ARG A 63 5.07 8.46 -3.42
CA ARG A 63 5.27 7.99 -4.80
C ARG A 63 4.01 8.18 -5.65
N ILE A 64 2.84 7.86 -5.10
CA ILE A 64 1.55 8.06 -5.79
C ILE A 64 1.33 9.54 -6.09
N GLU A 65 1.63 10.43 -5.15
CA GLU A 65 1.52 11.88 -5.34
C GLU A 65 2.46 12.38 -6.45
N ALA A 66 3.72 11.95 -6.45
CA ALA A 66 4.65 12.32 -7.52
C ALA A 66 4.19 11.82 -8.90
N LEU A 67 3.63 10.61 -8.98
CA LEU A 67 3.04 10.07 -10.20
C LEU A 67 1.79 10.84 -10.62
N LYS A 68 0.95 11.24 -9.67
CA LYS A 68 -0.25 12.06 -9.91
C LYS A 68 0.14 13.39 -10.54
N ASP A 69 1.08 14.10 -9.93
CA ASP A 69 1.55 15.40 -10.41
C ASP A 69 2.11 15.27 -11.84
N ARG A 70 2.85 14.19 -12.10
CA ARG A 70 3.34 13.89 -13.45
C ARG A 70 2.21 13.59 -14.43
N ALA A 71 1.20 12.83 -14.05
CA ALA A 71 0.03 12.53 -14.88
C ALA A 71 -0.75 13.82 -15.22
N THR A 72 -0.96 14.71 -14.24
CA THR A 72 -1.57 16.02 -14.44
C THR A 72 -0.77 16.89 -15.40
N ALA A 73 0.56 16.96 -15.23
CA ALA A 73 1.44 17.71 -16.13
C ALA A 73 1.41 17.20 -17.58
N LEU A 74 1.11 15.91 -17.78
CA LEU A 74 0.97 15.28 -19.10
C LEU A 74 -0.46 15.34 -19.66
N GLY A 75 -1.42 15.93 -18.95
CA GLY A 75 -2.82 15.99 -19.35
C GLY A 75 -3.57 14.64 -19.27
N LEU A 76 -3.05 13.68 -18.51
CA LEU A 76 -3.64 12.35 -18.32
C LEU A 76 -4.68 12.37 -17.18
N THR A 77 -5.75 13.15 -17.35
CA THR A 77 -6.72 13.44 -16.28
C THR A 77 -7.33 12.19 -15.62
N PRO A 78 -7.80 11.15 -16.36
CA PRO A 78 -8.38 9.97 -15.71
C PRO A 78 -7.38 9.21 -14.83
N LEU A 79 -6.10 9.16 -15.24
CA LEU A 79 -5.04 8.54 -14.44
C LEU A 79 -4.74 9.36 -13.18
N ALA A 80 -4.69 10.69 -13.31
CA ALA A 80 -4.48 11.57 -12.16
C ALA A 80 -5.59 11.42 -11.13
N GLU A 81 -6.86 11.31 -11.55
CA GLU A 81 -8.00 11.05 -10.67
C GLU A 81 -7.90 9.70 -9.95
N GLN A 82 -7.51 8.64 -10.66
CA GLN A 82 -7.29 7.32 -10.07
C GLN A 82 -6.15 7.33 -9.03
N LEU A 83 -5.05 8.04 -9.33
CA LEU A 83 -3.93 8.21 -8.40
C LEU A 83 -4.31 9.08 -7.19
N ASP A 84 -5.18 10.08 -7.36
CA ASP A 84 -5.70 10.88 -6.24
C ASP A 84 -6.55 10.03 -5.28
N ALA A 85 -7.42 9.17 -5.83
CA ALA A 85 -8.18 8.21 -5.03
C ALA A 85 -7.27 7.24 -4.27
N ALA A 86 -6.22 6.73 -4.92
CA ALA A 86 -5.23 5.85 -4.29
C ALA A 86 -4.45 6.57 -3.17
N SER A 87 -4.03 7.83 -3.39
CA SER A 87 -3.36 8.63 -2.34
C SER A 87 -4.30 8.88 -1.15
N THR A 88 -5.57 9.18 -1.41
CA THR A 88 -6.59 9.33 -0.35
C THR A 88 -6.75 8.05 0.47
N ALA A 89 -6.79 6.89 -0.17
CA ALA A 89 -6.85 5.60 0.52
C ALA A 89 -5.61 5.35 1.40
N ALA A 90 -4.41 5.64 0.87
CA ALA A 90 -3.17 5.53 1.63
C ALA A 90 -3.16 6.45 2.87
N ARG A 91 -3.61 7.70 2.75
CA ARG A 91 -3.72 8.64 3.87
C ARG A 91 -4.71 8.17 4.95
N ARG A 92 -5.84 7.58 4.54
CA ARG A 92 -6.81 6.96 5.47
C ARG A 92 -6.19 5.80 6.23
N LEU A 93 -5.46 4.93 5.53
CA LEU A 93 -4.73 3.81 6.16
C LEU A 93 -3.70 4.32 7.16
N MET A 94 -2.88 5.32 6.79
CA MET A 94 -1.92 5.94 7.71
C MET A 94 -2.59 6.47 8.99
N SER A 95 -3.74 7.14 8.85
CA SER A 95 -4.50 7.66 9.99
C SER A 95 -5.01 6.52 10.89
N GLY A 96 -5.51 5.43 10.31
CA GLY A 96 -5.94 4.25 11.06
C GLY A 96 -4.80 3.56 11.81
N VAL A 97 -3.63 3.41 11.17
CA VAL A 97 -2.44 2.83 11.78
C VAL A 97 -1.91 3.72 12.92
N ALA A 98 -1.90 5.04 12.73
CA ALA A 98 -1.52 5.98 13.78
C ALA A 98 -2.47 5.91 14.98
N ALA A 99 -3.79 5.84 14.75
CA ALA A 99 -4.77 5.66 15.82
C ALA A 99 -4.57 4.32 16.56
N ALA A 100 -4.29 3.23 15.83
CA ALA A 100 -3.97 1.95 16.43
C ALA A 100 -2.70 2.00 17.30
N ALA A 101 -1.67 2.73 16.85
CA ALA A 101 -0.44 2.91 17.62
C ALA A 101 -0.65 3.73 18.91
N VAL A 102 -1.58 4.70 18.90
CA VAL A 102 -1.97 5.44 20.12
C VAL A 102 -2.76 4.54 21.08
N ALA A 103 -3.65 3.69 20.56
CA ALA A 103 -4.42 2.76 21.37
C ALA A 103 -3.52 1.77 22.13
N THR A 104 -2.49 1.23 21.48
CA THR A 104 -1.53 0.32 22.15
C THR A 104 -0.72 0.99 23.25
N ALA A 105 -0.56 2.32 23.20
CA ALA A 105 0.09 3.10 24.25
C ALA A 105 -0.87 3.54 25.38
N SER A 106 -2.18 3.45 25.17
CA SER A 106 -3.21 3.89 26.14
C SER A 106 -3.77 2.74 26.98
N ASP A 107 -3.65 1.50 26.51
CA ASP A 107 -4.09 0.27 27.20
C ASP A 107 -3.19 -0.13 28.39
N THR A 108 -2.32 0.79 28.82
CA THR A 108 -1.28 0.61 29.85
C THR A 108 -1.41 1.61 31.01
N ALA A 109 -2.51 2.38 31.06
CA ALA A 109 -2.89 3.24 32.18
C ALA A 109 -4.01 2.59 33.01
#